data_AF-A0A371E4X3-F1
#
_entry.id   AF-A0A371E4X3-F1
#
_cell.length_a   1.000
_cell.length_b   1.000
_cell.length_c   1.000
_cell.angle_alpha   90.00
_cell.angle_beta   90.00
_cell.angle_gamma   90.00
#
_symmetry.space_group_name_H-M   'P 1'
#
loop_
_entity.id
_entity.type
_entity.pdbx_description
1 polymer ?
#
loop_
_entity_poly.entity_id
_entity_poly.type
_entity_poly.pdbx_seq_one_letter_code
_entity_poly.pdbx_strand_id
1 'polypeptide(L)'
;MALSSSSSSRAFCALALFTLLLIGSSSAQLSEDFYTQKCPKLFYVVKSVVQSAISKEPRMGASLLRLFFHDCFVNGCDGSVLLDGPSSEKTAPPNNNSLRGFEVIDAIKSKVEAVCPGVVSCADVVAIAARDSVAILGGPFWKVKLGRRDSKTGFLQIASTLGVLPSPASSLSNLISSFRAQGLSPKDMVALSGAHTIGKARCSSYRGHIYNDNNIDSLFAKSRQRNCPITAGTPKDNNVAPLDFKTPNHFDNSYYKNLINKKGLLHSDQQLFNGGSTDSLVRTYSINQNAFEADFVTAMIKMGNIKPLTGSNGQIRRQCRRPN
;
A
#
# COMPACT_ATOMS: atom_id res chain seq x y z
N MET A 1 -44.65 33.90 -54.06
CA MET A 1 -43.42 33.10 -53.86
C MET A 1 -42.96 33.29 -52.43
N ALA A 2 -43.31 32.36 -51.53
CA ALA A 2 -42.85 32.39 -50.14
C ALA A 2 -41.69 31.40 -50.01
N LEU A 3 -40.46 31.91 -49.83
CA LEU A 3 -39.26 31.11 -49.67
C LEU A 3 -39.10 30.73 -48.19
N SER A 4 -39.20 29.42 -47.95
CA SER A 4 -38.88 28.71 -46.72
C SER A 4 -37.39 28.87 -46.37
N SER A 5 -37.07 29.54 -45.24
CA SER A 5 -35.69 29.76 -44.77
C SER A 5 -35.48 29.44 -43.27
N SER A 6 -36.25 28.50 -42.71
CA SER A 6 -36.24 28.20 -41.26
C SER A 6 -35.58 26.85 -40.87
N SER A 7 -35.31 25.97 -41.84
CA SER A 7 -34.84 24.59 -41.54
C SER A 7 -33.32 24.50 -41.23
N SER A 8 -32.49 25.29 -41.92
CA SER A 8 -31.01 25.16 -41.81
C SER A 8 -30.43 25.62 -40.47
N SER A 9 -30.93 26.71 -39.89
CA SER A 9 -30.40 27.24 -38.61
C SER A 9 -30.74 26.35 -37.41
N ARG A 10 -31.85 25.60 -37.45
CA ARG A 10 -32.23 24.66 -36.39
C ARG A 10 -31.35 23.40 -36.40
N ALA A 11 -30.94 22.95 -37.58
CA ALA A 11 -30.03 21.81 -37.74
C ALA A 11 -28.61 22.12 -37.22
N PHE A 12 -28.10 23.32 -37.46
CA PHE A 12 -26.78 23.75 -36.96
C PHE A 12 -26.72 23.87 -35.43
N CYS A 13 -27.76 24.43 -34.79
CA CYS A 13 -27.82 24.49 -33.32
C CYS A 13 -27.96 23.11 -32.68
N ALA A 14 -28.70 22.19 -33.28
CA ALA A 14 -28.82 20.81 -32.80
C ALA A 14 -27.49 20.05 -32.90
N LEU A 15 -26.72 20.25 -33.97
CA LEU A 15 -25.41 19.61 -34.17
C LEU A 15 -24.34 20.17 -33.20
N ALA A 16 -24.38 21.46 -32.89
CA ALA A 16 -23.53 22.09 -31.88
C ALA A 16 -23.85 21.59 -30.45
N LEU A 17 -25.13 21.42 -30.11
CA LEU A 17 -25.53 20.84 -28.82
C LEU A 17 -25.14 19.35 -28.70
N PHE A 18 -25.23 18.59 -29.80
CA PHE A 18 -24.84 17.17 -29.83
C PHE A 18 -23.31 16.98 -29.73
N THR A 19 -22.52 17.91 -30.28
CA THR A 19 -21.05 17.90 -30.16
C THR A 19 -20.57 18.34 -28.77
N LEU A 20 -21.28 19.27 -28.11
CA LEU A 20 -21.03 19.60 -26.69
C LEU A 20 -21.40 18.44 -25.73
N LEU A 21 -22.40 17.62 -26.06
CA LEU A 21 -22.77 16.42 -25.30
C LEU A 21 -21.80 15.23 -25.53
N LEU A 22 -21.00 15.27 -26.60
CA LEU A 22 -19.97 14.27 -26.92
C LEU A 22 -18.59 14.60 -26.32
N ILE A 23 -18.42 15.75 -25.67
CA ILE A 23 -17.29 15.97 -24.75
C ILE A 23 -17.60 15.21 -23.45
N GLY A 24 -17.70 13.88 -23.56
CA GLY A 24 -17.71 13.01 -22.41
C GLY A 24 -16.45 13.28 -21.61
N SER A 25 -16.59 13.43 -20.29
CA SER A 25 -15.47 13.54 -19.36
C SER A 25 -14.50 12.38 -19.61
N SER A 26 -13.39 12.63 -20.31
CA SER A 26 -12.36 11.61 -20.47
C SER A 26 -11.76 11.39 -19.09
N SER A 27 -12.22 10.36 -18.39
CA SER A 27 -11.57 9.93 -17.16
C SER A 27 -10.17 9.46 -17.55
N ALA A 28 -9.16 10.27 -17.25
CA ALA A 28 -7.78 9.85 -17.45
C ALA A 28 -7.57 8.56 -16.64
N GLN A 29 -7.28 7.46 -17.32
CA GLN A 29 -7.01 6.19 -16.67
C GLN A 29 -5.54 6.12 -16.27
N LEU A 30 -5.24 5.30 -15.25
CA LEU A 30 -3.85 5.06 -14.88
C LEU A 30 -3.13 4.31 -16.01
N SER A 31 -1.90 4.73 -16.34
CA SER A 31 -1.07 4.11 -17.38
C SER A 31 0.36 3.91 -16.91
N GLU A 32 1.04 2.89 -17.45
CA GLU A 32 2.45 2.59 -17.13
C GLU A 32 3.42 3.64 -17.68
N ASP A 33 3.01 4.42 -18.68
CA ASP A 33 3.81 5.40 -19.40
C ASP A 33 3.39 6.86 -19.16
N PHE A 34 2.53 7.11 -18.17
CA PHE A 34 1.89 8.41 -17.91
C PHE A 34 2.88 9.60 -17.84
N TYR A 35 4.10 9.36 -17.32
CA TYR A 35 5.14 10.39 -17.18
C TYR A 35 6.28 10.27 -18.19
N THR A 36 6.25 9.35 -19.16
CA THR A 36 7.37 9.09 -20.07
C THR A 36 7.84 10.35 -20.80
N GLN A 37 6.91 11.19 -21.24
CA GLN A 37 7.24 12.47 -21.90
C GLN A 37 7.39 13.64 -20.92
N LYS A 38 6.59 13.66 -19.84
CA LYS A 38 6.51 14.81 -18.92
C LYS A 38 7.61 14.83 -17.85
N CYS A 39 8.11 13.66 -17.45
CA CYS A 39 9.19 13.51 -16.48
C CYS A 39 9.99 12.23 -16.76
N PRO A 40 10.77 12.18 -17.85
CA PRO A 40 11.46 10.96 -18.30
C PRO A 40 12.46 10.39 -17.29
N LYS A 41 12.96 11.22 -16.36
CA LYS A 41 13.91 10.81 -15.31
C LYS A 41 13.25 10.31 -14.02
N LEU A 42 11.91 10.29 -13.94
CA LEU A 42 11.17 9.99 -12.71
C LEU A 42 11.63 8.70 -12.01
N PHE A 43 11.57 7.56 -12.70
CA PHE A 43 11.92 6.26 -12.10
C PHE A 43 13.37 6.20 -11.63
N TYR A 44 14.30 6.82 -12.35
CA TYR A 44 15.70 6.90 -11.95
C TYR A 44 15.87 7.71 -10.65
N VAL A 45 15.23 8.89 -10.59
CA VAL A 45 15.29 9.77 -9.41
C VAL A 45 14.73 9.06 -8.19
N VAL A 46 13.53 8.47 -8.30
CA VAL A 46 12.90 7.74 -7.18
C VAL A 46 13.77 6.57 -6.72
N LYS A 47 14.19 5.70 -7.64
CA LYS A 47 15.02 4.52 -7.33
C LYS A 47 16.31 4.91 -6.61
N SER A 48 16.97 5.98 -7.04
CA SER A 48 18.23 6.44 -6.41
C SER A 48 18.06 6.78 -4.93
N VAL A 49 16.96 7.44 -4.56
CA VAL A 49 16.69 7.84 -3.18
C VAL A 49 16.25 6.62 -2.35
N VAL A 50 15.37 5.78 -2.90
CA VAL A 50 14.92 4.54 -2.23
C VAL A 50 16.12 3.62 -1.97
N GLN A 51 16.99 3.43 -2.96
CA GLN A 51 18.19 2.59 -2.80
C GLN A 51 19.15 3.15 -1.76
N SER A 52 19.35 4.48 -1.72
CA SER A 52 20.14 5.11 -0.67
C SER A 52 19.55 4.90 0.73
N ALA A 53 18.22 5.05 0.86
CA ALA A 53 17.53 4.87 2.13
C ALA A 53 17.60 3.41 2.63
N ILE A 54 17.37 2.44 1.74
CA ILE A 54 17.46 1.00 2.06
C ILE A 54 18.89 0.58 2.40
N SER A 55 19.89 1.14 1.72
CA SER A 55 21.30 0.86 2.02
C SER A 55 21.71 1.32 3.42
N LYS A 56 21.07 2.39 3.93
CA LYS A 56 21.28 2.88 5.31
C LYS A 56 20.49 2.06 6.33
N GLU A 57 19.25 1.68 5.99
CA GLU A 57 18.40 0.87 6.84
C GLU A 57 17.50 -0.04 5.99
N PRO A 58 17.79 -1.35 5.90
CA PRO A 58 17.01 -2.27 5.05
C PRO A 58 15.51 -2.29 5.36
N ARG A 59 15.12 -2.10 6.64
CA ARG A 59 13.73 -2.00 7.08
C ARG A 59 12.95 -0.86 6.41
N MET A 60 13.64 0.17 5.89
CA MET A 60 12.99 1.26 5.20
C MET A 60 12.22 0.79 3.97
N GLY A 61 12.69 -0.24 3.26
CA GLY A 61 11.96 -0.80 2.12
C GLY A 61 10.60 -1.39 2.53
N ALA A 62 10.57 -2.16 3.63
CA ALA A 62 9.31 -2.66 4.19
C ALA A 62 8.39 -1.52 4.67
N SER A 63 8.99 -0.42 5.16
CA SER A 63 8.25 0.75 5.64
C SER A 63 7.53 1.48 4.51
N LEU A 64 8.21 1.67 3.37
CA LEU A 64 7.65 2.30 2.16
C LEU A 64 6.59 1.41 1.50
N LEU A 65 6.81 0.09 1.47
CA LEU A 65 5.80 -0.86 1.02
C LEU A 65 4.52 -0.77 1.87
N ARG A 66 4.66 -0.78 3.19
CA ARG A 66 3.53 -0.62 4.11
C ARG A 66 2.85 0.74 3.97
N LEU A 67 3.61 1.81 3.74
CA LEU A 67 3.05 3.15 3.54
C LEU A 67 2.09 3.19 2.33
N PHE A 68 2.44 2.50 1.24
CA PHE A 68 1.55 2.37 0.08
C PHE A 68 0.28 1.56 0.37
N PHE A 69 0.40 0.45 1.11
CA PHE A 69 -0.78 -0.30 1.55
C PHE A 69 -1.73 0.57 2.39
N HIS A 70 -1.19 1.32 3.35
CA HIS A 70 -1.98 2.20 4.22
C HIS A 70 -2.62 3.37 3.47
N ASP A 71 -1.95 3.94 2.46
CA ASP A 71 -2.55 4.93 1.56
C ASP A 71 -3.76 4.32 0.84
N CYS A 72 -3.55 3.21 0.13
CA CYS A 72 -4.59 2.61 -0.70
C CYS A 72 -5.82 2.11 0.07
N PHE A 73 -5.66 1.63 1.30
CA PHE A 73 -6.77 1.09 2.09
C PHE A 73 -7.63 2.17 2.76
N VAL A 74 -7.13 3.41 2.86
CA VAL A 74 -7.88 4.54 3.45
C VAL A 74 -8.30 5.50 2.34
N ASN A 75 -9.58 5.43 1.95
CA ASN A 75 -10.19 6.23 0.89
C ASN A 75 -9.60 6.07 -0.54
N GLY A 76 -8.49 5.35 -0.72
CA GLY A 76 -7.91 5.03 -2.02
C GLY A 76 -6.47 5.50 -2.12
N CYS A 77 -5.78 5.12 -3.20
CA CYS A 77 -4.38 5.50 -3.40
C CYS A 77 -4.29 6.97 -3.86
N ASP A 78 -4.37 7.92 -2.94
CA ASP A 78 -4.45 9.36 -3.22
C ASP A 78 -3.43 10.19 -2.43
N GLY A 79 -2.49 9.53 -1.74
CA GLY A 79 -1.46 10.17 -0.92
C GLY A 79 -2.01 10.92 0.31
N SER A 80 -3.27 10.71 0.70
CA SER A 80 -3.88 11.34 1.87
C SER A 80 -3.14 11.01 3.17
N VAL A 81 -2.60 9.79 3.29
CA VAL A 81 -1.80 9.33 4.44
C VAL A 81 -0.56 10.20 4.71
N LEU A 82 -0.08 10.94 3.70
CA LEU A 82 1.11 11.79 3.79
C LEU A 82 0.82 13.14 4.45
N LEU A 83 -0.44 13.57 4.51
CA LEU A 83 -0.82 14.89 5.03
C LEU A 83 -0.61 15.00 6.53
N ASP A 84 -0.07 16.14 6.97
CA ASP A 84 -0.04 16.56 8.37
C ASP A 84 -1.24 17.46 8.68
N GLY A 85 -1.59 17.61 9.96
CA GLY A 85 -2.69 18.45 10.42
C GLY A 85 -3.79 17.69 11.19
N PRO A 86 -4.90 18.36 11.56
CA PRO A 86 -5.93 17.80 12.43
C PRO A 86 -6.61 16.54 11.89
N SER A 87 -6.80 16.46 10.57
CA SER A 87 -7.40 15.29 9.91
C SER A 87 -6.37 14.25 9.46
N SER A 88 -5.13 14.36 9.90
CA SER A 88 -4.04 13.47 9.49
C SER A 88 -4.32 12.04 9.93
N GLU A 89 -4.19 11.10 8.99
CA GLU A 89 -4.29 9.67 9.28
C GLU A 89 -3.13 9.17 10.12
N LYS A 90 -2.02 9.92 10.21
CA LYS A 90 -0.82 9.51 10.96
C LYS A 90 -1.09 9.32 12.45
N THR A 91 -2.12 9.98 12.98
CA THR A 91 -2.53 9.86 14.39
C THR A 91 -3.55 8.73 14.63
N ALA A 92 -4.06 8.09 13.57
CA ALA A 92 -4.96 6.95 13.69
C ALA A 92 -4.26 5.77 14.41
N PRO A 93 -4.95 4.96 15.22
CA PRO A 93 -4.32 3.87 15.98
C PRO A 93 -3.46 2.89 15.17
N PRO A 94 -3.83 2.47 13.93
CA PRO A 94 -2.98 1.60 13.10
C PRO A 94 -1.69 2.25 12.58
N ASN A 95 -1.64 3.58 12.58
CA ASN A 95 -0.60 4.39 11.96
C ASN A 95 0.35 5.02 12.99
N ASN A 96 -0.20 5.45 14.12
CA ASN A 96 0.51 6.21 15.14
C ASN A 96 1.66 5.40 15.75
N ASN A 97 2.86 5.97 15.76
CA ASN A 97 4.10 5.31 16.20
C ASN A 97 4.33 3.97 15.48
N SER A 98 3.94 3.86 14.21
CA SER A 98 3.98 2.63 13.42
C SER A 98 4.38 2.88 11.97
N LEU A 99 3.64 3.72 11.23
CA LEU A 99 4.04 4.16 9.89
C LEU A 99 5.31 5.02 9.97
N ARG A 100 6.17 4.90 8.96
CA ARG A 100 7.47 5.59 8.86
C ARG A 100 7.93 5.66 7.41
N GLY A 101 8.99 6.43 7.14
CA GLY A 101 9.51 6.65 5.78
C GLY A 101 8.91 7.89 5.09
N PHE A 102 8.14 8.70 5.81
CA PHE A 102 7.58 9.95 5.29
C PHE A 102 8.70 10.91 4.82
N GLU A 103 9.79 10.97 5.58
CA GLU A 103 11.00 11.72 5.27
C GLU A 103 11.69 11.25 3.98
N VAL A 104 11.59 9.96 3.65
CA VAL A 104 12.10 9.42 2.39
C VAL A 104 11.21 9.86 1.23
N ILE A 105 9.89 9.86 1.42
CA ILE A 105 8.93 10.40 0.44
C ILE A 105 9.17 11.90 0.21
N ASP A 106 9.43 12.67 1.26
CA ASP A 106 9.77 14.10 1.14
C ASP A 106 11.07 14.30 0.34
N ALA A 107 12.11 13.51 0.62
CA ALA A 107 13.38 13.56 -0.10
C ALA A 107 13.23 13.18 -1.58
N ILE A 108 12.44 12.14 -1.88
CA ILE A 108 12.09 11.77 -3.26
C ILE A 108 11.36 12.94 -3.93
N LYS A 109 10.32 13.45 -3.29
CA LYS A 109 9.47 14.50 -3.84
C LYS A 109 10.27 15.77 -4.13
N SER A 110 11.15 16.18 -3.23
CA SER A 110 12.03 17.33 -3.44
C SER A 110 12.90 17.17 -4.68
N LYS A 111 13.52 16.00 -4.90
CA LYS A 111 14.32 15.74 -6.10
C LYS A 111 13.47 15.65 -7.37
N VAL A 112 12.28 15.08 -7.28
CA VAL A 112 11.34 15.00 -8.41
C VAL A 112 10.90 16.41 -8.83
N GLU A 113 10.53 17.27 -7.86
CA GLU A 113 10.16 18.66 -8.14
C GLU A 113 11.31 19.48 -8.72
N ALA A 114 12.57 19.16 -8.38
CA ALA A 114 13.73 19.83 -8.98
C ALA A 114 13.94 19.45 -10.46
N VAL A 115 13.44 18.29 -10.90
CA VAL A 115 13.63 17.79 -12.28
C VAL A 115 12.40 18.02 -13.15
N CYS A 116 11.21 17.90 -12.58
CA CYS A 116 9.93 18.08 -13.28
C CYS A 116 8.89 18.75 -12.36
N PRO A 117 9.01 20.07 -12.13
CA PRO A 117 8.19 20.81 -11.18
C PRO A 117 6.69 20.68 -11.44
N GLY A 118 5.91 20.34 -10.42
CA GLY A 118 4.44 20.28 -10.48
C GLY A 118 3.87 19.19 -11.40
N VAL A 119 4.67 18.20 -11.81
CA VAL A 119 4.24 17.16 -12.75
C VAL A 119 3.75 15.90 -12.04
N VAL A 120 4.51 15.40 -11.06
CA VAL A 120 4.34 14.05 -10.50
C VAL A 120 3.63 14.12 -9.15
N SER A 121 2.55 13.36 -8.96
CA SER A 121 1.82 13.34 -7.68
C SER A 121 2.60 12.63 -6.57
N CYS A 122 2.31 12.97 -5.32
CA CYS A 122 2.87 12.23 -4.19
C CYS A 122 2.30 10.80 -4.11
N ALA A 123 1.04 10.59 -4.49
CA ALA A 123 0.45 9.26 -4.61
C ALA A 123 1.27 8.33 -5.52
N ASP A 124 1.69 8.82 -6.69
CA ASP A 124 2.54 8.04 -7.59
C ASP A 124 3.98 7.88 -7.08
N VAL A 125 4.52 8.85 -6.36
CA VAL A 125 5.82 8.71 -5.68
C VAL A 125 5.78 7.54 -4.67
N VAL A 126 4.73 7.42 -3.87
CA VAL A 126 4.57 6.32 -2.89
C VAL A 126 4.45 4.97 -3.61
N ALA A 127 3.66 4.90 -4.68
CA ALA A 127 3.49 3.68 -5.46
C ALA A 127 4.82 3.19 -6.09
N ILE A 128 5.60 4.10 -6.68
CA ILE A 128 6.91 3.77 -7.25
C ILE A 128 7.89 3.35 -6.14
N ALA A 129 7.90 4.08 -5.01
CA ALA A 129 8.78 3.78 -3.90
C ALA A 129 8.52 2.39 -3.30
N ALA A 130 7.25 1.97 -3.20
CA ALA A 130 6.89 0.63 -2.76
C ALA A 130 7.41 -0.46 -3.73
N ARG A 131 7.24 -0.26 -5.04
CA ARG A 131 7.76 -1.20 -6.06
C ARG A 131 9.27 -1.30 -6.01
N ASP A 132 9.97 -0.16 -6.01
CA ASP A 132 11.42 -0.13 -5.96
C ASP A 132 11.94 -0.78 -4.66
N SER A 133 11.23 -0.59 -3.54
CA SER A 133 11.58 -1.23 -2.26
C SER A 133 11.53 -2.75 -2.31
N VAL A 134 10.48 -3.33 -2.89
CA VAL A 134 10.38 -4.79 -3.08
C VAL A 134 11.49 -5.30 -3.97
N ALA A 135 11.71 -4.67 -5.12
CA ALA A 135 12.73 -5.09 -6.07
C ALA A 135 14.16 -4.99 -5.50
N ILE A 136 14.47 -3.91 -4.77
CA ILE A 136 15.79 -3.72 -4.14
C ILE A 136 16.05 -4.77 -3.05
N LEU A 137 15.01 -5.19 -2.32
CA LEU A 137 15.11 -6.24 -1.30
C LEU A 137 15.04 -7.66 -1.90
N GLY A 138 15.11 -7.79 -3.22
CA GLY A 138 15.23 -9.06 -3.94
C GLY A 138 13.91 -9.71 -4.35
N GLY A 139 12.80 -9.01 -4.19
CA GLY A 139 11.48 -9.46 -4.64
C GLY A 139 11.22 -9.13 -6.12
N PRO A 140 9.98 -9.39 -6.59
CA PRO A 140 9.64 -9.23 -7.99
C PRO A 140 9.54 -7.76 -8.39
N PHE A 141 9.83 -7.48 -9.66
CA PHE A 141 9.56 -6.19 -10.28
C PHE A 141 8.23 -6.22 -11.02
N TRP A 142 7.51 -5.10 -11.00
CA TRP A 142 6.34 -4.90 -11.86
C TRP A 142 6.29 -3.46 -12.38
N LYS A 143 5.56 -3.28 -13.48
CA LYS A 143 5.27 -1.95 -14.02
C LYS A 143 4.15 -1.32 -13.20
N VAL A 144 4.44 -0.17 -12.59
CA VAL A 144 3.46 0.57 -11.79
C VAL A 144 2.59 1.38 -12.74
N LYS A 145 1.26 1.24 -12.64
CA LYS A 145 0.33 2.16 -13.31
C LYS A 145 0.36 3.51 -12.59
N LEU A 146 0.49 4.61 -13.33
CA LEU A 146 0.69 5.98 -12.85
C LEU A 146 -0.38 6.92 -13.40
N GLY A 147 -0.42 8.15 -12.90
CA GLY A 147 -1.46 9.15 -13.20
C GLY A 147 -2.41 9.39 -12.04
N ARG A 148 -2.08 8.91 -10.83
CA ARG A 148 -2.83 9.24 -9.62
C ARG A 148 -2.67 10.72 -9.30
N ARG A 149 -3.64 11.28 -8.59
CA ARG A 149 -3.61 12.64 -8.08
C ARG A 149 -3.73 12.65 -6.58
N ASP A 150 -3.27 13.75 -6.00
CA ASP A 150 -3.19 13.92 -4.57
C ASP A 150 -4.52 14.41 -3.99
N SER A 151 -4.95 13.80 -2.88
CA SER A 151 -6.04 14.30 -2.06
C SER A 151 -5.70 15.68 -1.47
N LYS A 152 -6.75 16.46 -1.20
CA LYS A 152 -6.67 17.74 -0.49
C LYS A 152 -6.89 17.60 1.02
N THR A 153 -7.32 16.42 1.48
CA THR A 153 -7.71 16.16 2.88
C THR A 153 -7.21 14.79 3.34
N GLY A 154 -6.88 14.67 4.62
CA GLY A 154 -6.65 13.37 5.26
C GLY A 154 -7.96 12.78 5.80
N PHE A 155 -7.97 11.47 6.05
CA PHE A 155 -9.16 10.73 6.47
C PHE A 155 -9.00 10.01 7.82
N LEU A 156 -8.57 10.73 8.87
CA LEU A 156 -8.37 10.19 10.22
C LEU A 156 -9.52 9.29 10.72
N GLN A 157 -10.78 9.70 10.52
CA GLN A 157 -11.94 8.92 10.98
C GLN A 157 -12.06 7.58 10.23
N ILE A 158 -11.77 7.56 8.92
CA ILE A 158 -11.80 6.33 8.11
C ILE A 158 -10.63 5.42 8.54
N ALA A 159 -9.43 5.96 8.69
CA ALA A 159 -8.25 5.22 9.15
C ALA A 159 -8.42 4.64 10.57
N SER A 160 -9.29 5.24 11.40
CA SER A 160 -9.60 4.78 12.76
C SER A 160 -10.76 3.78 12.81
N THR A 161 -11.48 3.59 11.70
CA THR A 161 -12.60 2.65 11.64
C THR A 161 -12.11 1.21 11.63
N LEU A 162 -12.65 0.39 12.53
CA LEU A 162 -12.30 -1.04 12.62
C LEU A 162 -12.58 -1.76 11.29
N GLY A 163 -11.60 -2.53 10.83
CA GLY A 163 -11.73 -3.33 9.61
C GLY A 163 -11.38 -2.59 8.31
N VAL A 164 -11.19 -1.26 8.33
CA VAL A 164 -10.61 -0.54 7.17
C VAL A 164 -9.15 -0.91 7.02
N LEU A 165 -8.35 -0.64 8.05
CA LEU A 165 -7.00 -1.20 8.19
C LEU A 165 -7.09 -2.44 9.09
N PRO A 166 -6.80 -3.64 8.58
CA PRO A 166 -6.92 -4.87 9.35
C PRO A 166 -6.03 -4.88 10.60
N SER A 167 -6.55 -5.40 11.70
CA SER A 167 -5.81 -5.52 12.96
C SER A 167 -4.86 -6.72 12.90
N PRO A 168 -3.68 -6.66 13.53
CA PRO A 168 -2.82 -7.84 13.70
C PRO A 168 -3.49 -8.96 14.52
N ALA A 169 -4.60 -8.67 15.22
CA ALA A 169 -5.41 -9.62 15.97
C ALA A 169 -6.68 -10.10 15.22
N SER A 170 -6.82 -9.77 13.93
CA SER A 170 -8.00 -10.16 13.14
C SER A 170 -8.04 -11.67 12.85
N SER A 171 -9.24 -12.25 12.96
CA SER A 171 -9.54 -13.60 12.46
C SER A 171 -9.45 -13.68 10.93
N LEU A 172 -9.35 -14.91 10.38
CA LEU A 172 -9.38 -15.12 8.93
C LEU A 172 -10.63 -14.53 8.26
N SER A 173 -11.81 -14.67 8.87
CA SER A 173 -13.07 -14.12 8.33
C SER A 173 -13.04 -12.59 8.25
N ASN A 174 -12.49 -11.93 9.28
CA ASN A 174 -12.37 -10.48 9.30
C ASN A 174 -11.34 -9.99 8.26
N LEU A 175 -10.22 -10.69 8.11
CA LEU A 175 -9.24 -10.39 7.06
C LEU A 175 -9.88 -10.49 5.66
N ILE A 176 -10.60 -11.58 5.39
CA ILE A 176 -11.29 -11.77 4.10
C ILE A 176 -12.31 -10.65 3.85
N SER A 177 -13.12 -10.30 4.85
CA SER A 177 -14.11 -9.22 4.73
C SER A 177 -13.46 -7.86 4.45
N SER A 178 -12.39 -7.51 5.17
CA SER A 178 -11.66 -6.25 4.97
C SER A 178 -11.07 -6.14 3.57
N PHE A 179 -10.42 -7.20 3.06
CA PHE A 179 -9.84 -7.18 1.71
C PHE A 179 -10.92 -7.18 0.63
N ARG A 180 -12.02 -7.91 0.81
CA ARG A 180 -13.16 -7.88 -0.13
C ARG A 180 -13.81 -6.50 -0.22
N ALA A 181 -13.87 -5.77 0.89
CA ALA A 181 -14.37 -4.39 0.89
C ALA A 181 -13.53 -3.44 0.00
N GLN A 182 -12.28 -3.80 -0.27
CA GLN A 182 -11.38 -3.11 -1.20
C GLN A 182 -11.36 -3.74 -2.61
N GLY A 183 -12.23 -4.72 -2.89
CA GLY A 183 -12.27 -5.44 -4.16
C GLY A 183 -11.16 -6.48 -4.34
N LEU A 184 -10.49 -6.90 -3.25
CA LEU A 184 -9.43 -7.90 -3.27
C LEU A 184 -9.96 -9.27 -2.84
N SER A 185 -9.57 -10.32 -3.57
CA SER A 185 -9.98 -11.69 -3.28
C SER A 185 -9.20 -12.28 -2.08
N PRO A 186 -9.66 -13.40 -1.49
CA PRO A 186 -8.86 -14.12 -0.49
C PRO A 186 -7.47 -14.53 -1.00
N LYS A 187 -7.32 -14.80 -2.31
CA LYS A 187 -6.03 -15.09 -2.92
C LYS A 187 -5.11 -13.86 -2.92
N ASP A 188 -5.65 -12.70 -3.29
CA ASP A 188 -4.94 -11.42 -3.24
C ASP A 188 -4.52 -11.09 -1.79
N MET A 189 -5.40 -11.34 -0.81
CA MET A 189 -5.11 -11.16 0.62
C MET A 189 -3.94 -12.02 1.09
N VAL A 190 -3.93 -13.33 0.78
CA VAL A 190 -2.83 -14.23 1.18
C VAL A 190 -1.53 -13.82 0.50
N ALA A 191 -1.56 -13.41 -0.77
CA ALA A 191 -0.40 -12.91 -1.48
C ALA A 191 0.13 -11.61 -0.84
N LEU A 192 -0.72 -10.60 -0.62
CA LEU A 192 -0.32 -9.33 -0.01
C LEU A 192 0.17 -9.47 1.44
N SER A 193 -0.36 -10.44 2.19
CA SER A 193 0.16 -10.78 3.52
C SER A 193 1.62 -11.25 3.46
N GLY A 194 2.06 -11.80 2.33
CA GLY A 194 3.45 -12.13 2.05
C GLY A 194 4.42 -10.95 2.13
N ALA A 195 3.93 -9.70 2.08
CA ALA A 195 4.74 -8.51 2.36
C ALA A 195 5.42 -8.56 3.74
N HIS A 196 4.88 -9.33 4.69
CA HIS A 196 5.48 -9.58 6.00
C HIS A 196 6.76 -10.47 5.96
N THR A 197 7.21 -10.92 4.78
CA THR A 197 8.57 -11.48 4.59
C THR A 197 9.68 -10.48 4.95
N ILE A 198 9.39 -9.18 4.89
CA ILE A 198 10.33 -8.11 5.29
C ILE A 198 9.74 -7.23 6.39
N GLY A 199 10.62 -6.59 7.14
CA GLY A 199 10.24 -5.59 8.14
C GLY A 199 10.04 -6.15 9.55
N LYS A 200 9.44 -5.34 10.42
CA LYS A 200 9.33 -5.64 11.86
C LYS A 200 8.03 -5.11 12.43
N ALA A 201 7.47 -5.81 13.41
CA ALA A 201 6.31 -5.39 14.19
C ALA A 201 6.72 -5.02 15.63
N ARG A 202 5.93 -4.16 16.25
CA ARG A 202 6.08 -3.78 17.68
C ARG A 202 5.51 -4.88 18.58
N CYS A 203 6.06 -4.99 19.78
CA CYS A 203 5.61 -5.91 20.82
C CYS A 203 4.11 -5.79 21.07
N SER A 204 3.58 -4.56 21.10
CA SER A 204 2.14 -4.32 21.23
C SER A 204 1.28 -5.02 20.15
N SER A 205 1.81 -5.26 18.95
CA SER A 205 1.10 -5.89 17.84
C SER A 205 1.06 -7.41 17.91
N TYR A 206 2.07 -8.06 18.50
CA TYR A 206 2.18 -9.53 18.54
C TYR A 206 2.06 -10.14 19.95
N ARG A 207 2.03 -9.31 21.00
CA ARG A 207 1.95 -9.77 22.39
C ARG A 207 0.81 -10.76 22.62
N GLY A 208 -0.39 -10.45 22.13
CA GLY A 208 -1.55 -11.33 22.29
C GLY A 208 -1.28 -12.73 21.74
N HIS A 209 -0.68 -12.81 20.54
CA HIS A 209 -0.38 -14.08 19.89
C HIS A 209 0.63 -14.91 20.69
N ILE A 210 1.73 -14.31 21.14
CA ILE A 210 2.81 -15.06 21.80
C ILE A 210 2.51 -15.48 23.25
N TYR A 211 1.47 -14.92 23.88
CA TYR A 211 1.10 -15.25 25.26
C TYR A 211 -0.22 -16.03 25.38
N ASN A 212 -1.18 -15.81 24.48
CA ASN A 212 -2.55 -16.30 24.65
C ASN A 212 -2.96 -17.35 23.61
N ASP A 213 -2.27 -17.44 22.47
CA ASP A 213 -2.67 -18.34 21.40
C ASP A 213 -1.97 -19.70 21.49
N ASN A 214 -2.69 -20.76 21.11
CA ASN A 214 -2.18 -22.13 21.09
C ASN A 214 -1.68 -22.58 19.71
N ASN A 215 -1.82 -21.74 18.69
CA ASN A 215 -1.42 -22.04 17.31
C ASN A 215 -0.03 -21.48 16.94
N ILE A 216 0.81 -21.23 17.93
CA ILE A 216 2.20 -20.80 17.78
C ILE A 216 3.18 -21.86 18.30
N ASP A 217 4.32 -22.02 17.65
CA ASP A 217 5.41 -22.87 18.13
C ASP A 217 5.91 -22.38 19.50
N SER A 218 5.90 -23.27 20.50
CA SER A 218 6.16 -22.88 21.89
C SER A 218 7.57 -22.32 22.11
N LEU A 219 8.58 -22.83 21.38
CA LEU A 219 9.95 -22.33 21.47
C LEU A 219 10.08 -20.97 20.78
N PHE A 220 9.43 -20.78 19.63
CA PHE A 220 9.36 -19.49 18.97
C PHE A 220 8.68 -18.43 19.85
N ALA A 221 7.52 -18.75 20.44
CA ALA A 221 6.81 -17.87 21.37
C ALA A 221 7.71 -17.44 22.54
N LYS A 222 8.30 -18.41 23.25
CA LYS A 222 9.28 -18.15 24.34
C LYS A 222 10.43 -17.26 23.87
N SER A 223 10.94 -17.47 22.66
CA SER A 223 12.01 -16.64 22.10
C SER A 223 11.60 -15.16 21.95
N ARG A 224 10.34 -14.89 21.58
CA ARG A 224 9.79 -13.54 21.40
C ARG A 224 9.47 -12.88 22.75
N GLN A 225 8.96 -13.64 23.71
CA GLN A 225 8.63 -13.18 25.06
C GLN A 225 9.83 -12.55 25.78
N ARG A 226 11.06 -12.98 25.50
CA ARG A 226 12.30 -12.38 26.06
C ARG A 226 12.39 -10.87 25.87
N ASN A 227 11.92 -10.37 24.73
CA ASN A 227 11.95 -8.94 24.38
C ASN A 227 10.57 -8.29 24.35
N CYS A 228 9.51 -9.02 24.71
CA CYS A 228 8.14 -8.53 24.69
C CYS A 228 7.42 -9.00 25.96
N PRO A 229 7.40 -8.18 27.03
CA PRO A 229 6.75 -8.53 28.28
C PRO A 229 5.23 -8.67 28.13
N ILE A 230 4.63 -9.45 29.04
CA ILE A 230 3.18 -9.62 29.13
C ILE A 230 2.45 -8.33 29.52
N THR A 231 3.08 -7.48 30.33
CA THR A 231 2.52 -6.19 30.77
C THR A 231 2.59 -5.18 29.62
N ALA A 232 1.43 -4.63 29.25
CA ALA A 232 1.31 -3.53 28.28
C ALA A 232 1.50 -2.16 28.96
N GLY A 233 1.59 -1.09 28.17
CA GLY A 233 1.71 0.27 28.69
C GLY A 233 3.12 0.62 29.19
N THR A 234 4.12 -0.18 28.81
CA THR A 234 5.52 0.05 29.18
C THR A 234 6.31 0.53 27.96
N PRO A 235 7.51 1.15 28.14
CA PRO A 235 8.38 1.48 27.01
C PRO A 235 8.72 0.28 26.11
N LYS A 236 8.67 -0.95 26.66
CA LYS A 236 8.90 -2.19 25.93
C LYS A 236 7.79 -2.53 24.92
N ASP A 237 6.65 -1.85 24.94
CA ASP A 237 5.64 -1.91 23.87
C ASP A 237 6.23 -1.51 22.51
N ASN A 238 7.30 -0.70 22.52
CA ASN A 238 8.02 -0.26 21.34
C ASN A 238 9.12 -1.21 20.88
N ASN A 239 9.42 -2.27 21.65
CA ASN A 239 10.38 -3.27 21.20
C ASN A 239 9.89 -3.92 19.92
N VAL A 240 10.80 -4.13 18.96
CA VAL A 240 10.44 -4.68 17.66
C VAL A 240 11.01 -6.08 17.46
N ALA A 241 10.25 -6.93 16.78
CA ALA A 241 10.70 -8.23 16.30
C ALA A 241 10.49 -8.31 14.77
N PRO A 242 11.39 -8.99 14.04
CA PRO A 242 11.19 -9.21 12.62
C PRO A 242 9.92 -10.02 12.36
N LEU A 243 9.14 -9.61 11.35
CA LEU A 243 7.94 -10.33 10.92
C LEU A 243 8.32 -11.71 10.36
N ASP A 244 9.39 -11.76 9.58
CA ASP A 244 10.07 -12.99 9.16
C ASP A 244 11.37 -13.16 9.95
N PHE A 245 11.43 -14.19 10.81
CA PHE A 245 12.63 -14.43 11.60
C PHE A 245 13.78 -15.09 10.83
N LYS A 246 13.53 -15.60 9.61
CA LYS A 246 14.52 -16.30 8.78
C LYS A 246 15.28 -15.34 7.89
N THR A 247 14.56 -14.52 7.13
CA THR A 247 15.14 -13.62 6.11
C THR A 247 14.59 -12.19 6.24
N PRO A 248 14.75 -11.53 7.40
CA PRO A 248 14.02 -10.29 7.77
C PRO A 248 14.20 -9.09 6.84
N ASN A 249 15.20 -9.13 5.96
CA ASN A 249 15.58 -8.07 5.04
C ASN A 249 15.62 -8.55 3.57
N HIS A 250 15.09 -9.73 3.25
CA HIS A 250 15.01 -10.23 1.89
C HIS A 250 13.56 -10.58 1.58
N PHE A 251 13.07 -10.13 0.42
CA PHE A 251 11.70 -10.40 0.02
C PHE A 251 11.64 -11.78 -0.64
N ASP A 252 11.14 -12.78 0.07
CA ASP A 252 11.06 -14.16 -0.39
C ASP A 252 9.83 -14.90 0.18
N ASN A 253 9.76 -16.22 -0.01
CA ASN A 253 8.64 -17.02 0.47
C ASN A 253 8.82 -17.63 1.88
N SER A 254 9.84 -17.22 2.63
CA SER A 254 10.13 -17.70 3.99
C SER A 254 9.02 -17.33 4.97
N TYR A 255 8.29 -16.24 4.72
CA TYR A 255 7.05 -15.91 5.42
C TYR A 255 6.09 -17.11 5.48
N TYR A 256 5.79 -17.72 4.32
CA TYR A 256 4.87 -18.87 4.26
C TYR A 256 5.46 -20.13 4.87
N LYS A 257 6.78 -20.35 4.73
CA LYS A 257 7.47 -21.44 5.43
C LYS A 257 7.34 -21.29 6.95
N ASN A 258 7.38 -20.07 7.47
CA ASN A 258 7.19 -19.81 8.89
C ASN A 258 5.76 -20.15 9.34
N LEU A 259 4.73 -19.80 8.56
CA LEU A 259 3.34 -20.12 8.90
C LEU A 259 3.09 -21.63 9.04
N ILE A 260 3.65 -22.43 8.12
CA ILE A 260 3.55 -23.90 8.17
C ILE A 260 4.16 -24.47 9.46
N ASN A 261 5.23 -23.84 9.94
CA ASN A 261 5.92 -24.23 11.15
C ASN A 261 5.35 -23.57 12.42
N LYS A 262 4.17 -22.93 12.35
CA LYS A 262 3.55 -22.17 13.43
C LYS A 262 4.42 -21.03 13.98
N LYS A 263 5.18 -20.38 13.09
CA LYS A 263 6.12 -19.28 13.42
C LYS A 263 5.72 -17.96 12.77
N GLY A 264 4.44 -17.78 12.44
CA GLY A 264 3.91 -16.44 12.15
C GLY A 264 4.05 -15.54 13.38
N LEU A 265 4.40 -14.28 13.19
CA LEU A 265 4.60 -13.36 14.32
C LEU A 265 3.27 -12.79 14.81
N LEU A 266 2.41 -12.36 13.89
CA LEU A 266 1.10 -11.79 14.23
C LEU A 266 0.04 -12.89 14.28
N HIS A 267 -1.00 -12.68 15.10
CA HIS A 267 -2.16 -13.56 15.10
C HIS A 267 -2.77 -13.65 13.69
N SER A 268 -2.95 -12.51 13.01
CA SER A 268 -3.45 -12.42 11.64
C SER A 268 -2.61 -13.20 10.63
N ASP A 269 -1.30 -13.32 10.84
CA ASP A 269 -0.43 -14.10 9.96
C ASP A 269 -0.74 -15.59 10.12
N GLN A 270 -0.80 -16.05 11.38
CA GLN A 270 -1.04 -17.46 11.68
C GLN A 270 -2.47 -17.89 11.33
N GLN A 271 -3.44 -16.96 11.27
CA GLN A 271 -4.78 -17.25 10.76
C GLN A 271 -4.82 -17.69 9.29
N LEU A 272 -3.79 -17.40 8.49
CA LEU A 272 -3.71 -17.87 7.10
C LEU A 272 -3.36 -19.37 6.98
N PHE A 273 -2.86 -19.97 8.07
CA PHE A 273 -2.53 -21.39 8.11
C PHE A 273 -2.94 -21.98 9.48
N ASN A 274 -4.22 -22.30 9.57
CA ASN A 274 -4.86 -22.71 10.83
C ASN A 274 -6.00 -23.71 10.60
N GLY A 275 -5.91 -24.56 9.56
CA GLY A 275 -6.96 -25.51 9.18
C GLY A 275 -8.10 -24.87 8.38
N GLY A 276 -7.84 -23.72 7.74
CA GLY A 276 -8.85 -22.91 7.06
C GLY A 276 -8.79 -22.98 5.54
N SER A 277 -9.61 -22.15 4.89
CA SER A 277 -9.74 -22.08 3.42
C SER A 277 -8.50 -21.53 2.70
N THR A 278 -7.52 -21.01 3.43
CA THR A 278 -6.28 -20.42 2.87
C THR A 278 -5.07 -21.34 2.99
N ASP A 279 -5.17 -22.46 3.72
CA ASP A 279 -4.06 -23.37 4.01
C ASP A 279 -3.41 -23.93 2.74
N SER A 280 -4.21 -24.32 1.74
CA SER A 280 -3.70 -24.88 0.47
C SER A 280 -2.84 -23.86 -0.29
N LEU A 281 -3.23 -22.59 -0.28
CA LEU A 281 -2.48 -21.52 -0.93
C LEU A 281 -1.19 -21.20 -0.20
N VAL A 282 -1.22 -21.18 1.14
CA VAL A 282 0.01 -21.03 1.95
C VAL A 282 1.00 -22.16 1.69
N ARG A 283 0.53 -23.42 1.57
CA ARG A 283 1.39 -24.55 1.19
C ARG A 283 2.04 -24.33 -0.17
N THR A 284 1.26 -23.94 -1.18
CA THR A 284 1.79 -23.64 -2.52
C THR A 284 2.88 -22.59 -2.46
N TYR A 285 2.64 -21.44 -1.82
CA TYR A 285 3.63 -20.37 -1.75
C TYR A 285 4.88 -20.77 -0.96
N SER A 286 4.77 -21.60 0.07
CA SER A 286 5.93 -22.05 0.86
C SER A 286 6.96 -22.86 0.09
N ILE A 287 6.54 -23.58 -0.96
CA ILE A 287 7.42 -24.42 -1.80
C ILE A 287 7.66 -23.82 -3.19
N ASN A 288 6.88 -22.82 -3.59
CA ASN A 288 6.97 -22.21 -4.91
C ASN A 288 7.00 -20.67 -4.80
N GLN A 289 8.22 -20.13 -4.77
CA GLN A 289 8.45 -18.68 -4.72
C GLN A 289 7.90 -17.96 -5.95
N ASN A 290 8.06 -18.53 -7.15
CA ASN A 290 7.56 -17.92 -8.39
C ASN A 290 6.03 -17.76 -8.38
N ALA A 291 5.30 -18.74 -7.83
CA ALA A 291 3.84 -18.65 -7.68
C ALA A 291 3.45 -17.52 -6.72
N PHE A 292 4.13 -17.40 -5.58
CA PHE A 292 3.94 -16.29 -4.64
C PHE A 292 4.20 -14.94 -5.32
N GLU A 293 5.34 -14.78 -5.97
CA GLU A 293 5.73 -13.52 -6.58
C GLU A 293 4.78 -13.07 -7.69
N ALA A 294 4.33 -13.99 -8.54
CA ALA A 294 3.37 -13.71 -9.60
C ALA A 294 2.02 -13.21 -9.05
N ASP A 295 1.52 -13.87 -7.99
CA ASP A 295 0.28 -13.48 -7.34
C ASP A 295 0.44 -12.19 -6.50
N PHE A 296 1.61 -11.96 -5.90
CA PHE A 296 1.94 -10.73 -5.20
C PHE A 296 1.94 -9.53 -6.15
N VAL A 297 2.58 -9.64 -7.31
CA VAL A 297 2.56 -8.60 -8.36
C VAL A 297 1.12 -8.30 -8.80
N THR A 298 0.34 -9.36 -9.06
CA THR A 298 -1.06 -9.22 -9.47
C THR A 298 -1.87 -8.46 -8.41
N ALA A 299 -1.72 -8.83 -7.14
CA ALA A 299 -2.42 -8.22 -6.03
C ALA A 299 -1.95 -6.78 -5.75
N MET A 300 -0.65 -6.48 -5.88
CA MET A 300 -0.09 -5.12 -5.75
C MET A 300 -0.62 -4.18 -6.82
N ILE A 301 -0.75 -4.64 -8.08
CA ILE A 301 -1.34 -3.85 -9.16
C ILE A 301 -2.82 -3.59 -8.88
N LYS A 302 -3.59 -4.59 -8.42
CA LYS A 302 -5.00 -4.39 -8.02
C LYS A 302 -5.13 -3.40 -6.87
N MET A 303 -4.33 -3.58 -5.81
CA MET A 303 -4.31 -2.68 -4.65
C MET A 303 -4.00 -1.25 -5.06
N GLY A 304 -2.99 -1.06 -5.93
CA GLY A 304 -2.63 0.27 -6.44
C GLY A 304 -3.73 0.95 -7.27
N ASN A 305 -4.76 0.23 -7.71
CA ASN A 305 -5.88 0.77 -8.47
C ASN A 305 -7.13 1.01 -7.61
N ILE A 306 -7.02 0.91 -6.28
CA ILE A 306 -8.14 1.22 -5.38
C ILE A 306 -8.41 2.73 -5.42
N LYS A 307 -9.60 3.08 -5.95
CA LYS A 307 -10.20 4.42 -5.93
C LYS A 307 -9.22 5.58 -6.20
N PRO A 308 -8.41 5.55 -7.27
CA PRO A 308 -7.47 6.63 -7.54
C PRO A 308 -8.21 7.92 -7.90
N LEU A 309 -7.69 9.06 -7.45
CA LEU A 309 -8.04 10.34 -8.04
C LEU A 309 -7.32 10.48 -9.38
N THR A 310 -8.04 10.81 -10.46
CA THR A 310 -7.45 10.98 -11.79
C THR A 310 -8.04 12.20 -12.54
N GLY A 311 -7.46 12.53 -13.69
CA GLY A 311 -7.91 13.65 -14.52
C GLY A 311 -7.72 14.99 -13.82
N SER A 312 -8.81 15.69 -13.54
CA SER A 312 -8.81 16.94 -12.78
C SER A 312 -9.12 16.77 -11.29
N ASN A 313 -9.45 15.55 -10.83
CA ASN A 313 -9.80 15.29 -9.43
C ASN A 313 -8.56 15.35 -8.54
N GLY A 314 -8.59 16.13 -7.46
CA GLY A 314 -7.42 16.33 -6.58
C GLY A 314 -6.38 17.29 -7.17
N GLN A 315 -5.13 17.18 -6.74
CA GLN A 315 -4.04 18.11 -7.09
C GLN A 315 -2.71 17.39 -7.40
N ILE A 316 -1.70 18.14 -7.82
CA ILE A 316 -0.30 17.68 -7.78
C ILE A 316 0.39 18.49 -6.68
N ARG A 317 0.55 17.90 -5.50
CA ARG A 317 1.19 18.61 -4.37
C ARG A 317 2.65 18.90 -4.70
N ARG A 318 3.15 20.09 -4.38
CA ARG A 318 4.60 20.40 -4.44
C ARG A 318 5.35 19.84 -3.23
N GLN A 319 4.67 19.75 -2.08
CA GLN A 319 5.18 19.13 -0.86
C GLN A 319 4.15 18.14 -0.35
N CYS A 320 4.54 16.90 -0.08
CA CYS A 320 3.57 15.84 0.21
C CYS A 320 2.83 16.00 1.54
N ARG A 321 3.38 16.77 2.48
CA ARG A 321 2.82 16.93 3.83
C ARG A 321 1.64 17.89 3.94
N ARG A 322 1.35 18.66 2.89
CA ARG A 322 0.27 19.65 2.90
C ARG A 322 -0.41 19.79 1.55
N PRO A 323 -1.67 20.21 1.50
CA PRO A 323 -2.28 20.71 0.26
C PRO A 323 -1.48 21.91 -0.29
N ASN A 324 -1.53 22.14 -1.60
CA ASN A 324 -0.96 23.35 -2.21
C ASN A 324 -1.69 24.61 -1.75
#